data_AF-A0A934WFR7-F1
#
_entry.id   AF-A0A934WFR7-F1
#
_cell.length_a   1.000
_cell.length_b   1.000
_cell.length_c   1.000
_cell.angle_alpha   90.00
_cell.angle_beta   90.00
_cell.angle_gamma   90.00
#
_symmetry.space_group_name_H-M   'P 1'
#
loop_
_entity.id
_entity.type
_entity.pdbx_description
1 polymer ?
#
loop_
_entity_poly.entity_id
_entity_poly.type
_entity_poly.pdbx_seq_one_letter_code
_entity_poly.pdbx_strand_id
1 'polypeptide(L)'
;MKDESRINTIITIILITLLIIFCLSSCKTHTLYVPVESIKTEYKDRILHDSVYRYDSVLVKLKGDTVFFEKYKYLYRDKFVRDSIFMTDSIQVPYPIHVEKEVNRLSSFQSFQVWCGRVLLLLIIGWVGVSWVRKKFL
;
A
#
# COMPACT_ATOMS: atom_id res chain seq x y z
N MET A 1 -28.67 45.71 -39.58
CA MET A 1 -27.90 46.24 -38.43
C MET A 1 -28.35 45.69 -37.07
N LYS A 2 -29.65 45.64 -36.75
CA LYS A 2 -30.13 45.14 -35.43
C LYS A 2 -30.12 43.61 -35.30
N ASP A 3 -30.21 42.88 -36.40
CA ASP A 3 -30.15 41.40 -36.38
C ASP A 3 -28.71 40.88 -36.30
N GLU A 4 -27.78 41.58 -36.95
CA GLU A 4 -26.35 41.26 -36.92
C GLU A 4 -25.74 41.46 -35.52
N SER A 5 -26.17 42.51 -34.81
CA SER A 5 -25.78 42.73 -33.41
C SER A 5 -26.39 41.70 -32.46
N ARG A 6 -27.59 41.18 -32.76
CA ARG A 6 -28.24 40.08 -32.03
C ARG A 6 -27.54 38.74 -32.26
N ILE A 7 -27.13 38.46 -33.49
CA ILE A 7 -26.36 37.26 -33.83
C ILE A 7 -25.01 37.28 -33.10
N ASN A 8 -24.30 38.41 -33.13
CA ASN A 8 -23.01 38.54 -32.44
C ASN A 8 -23.14 38.41 -30.92
N THR A 9 -24.21 38.92 -30.31
CA THR A 9 -24.47 38.72 -28.87
C THR A 9 -24.82 37.28 -28.51
N ILE A 10 -25.52 36.55 -29.38
CA ILE A 10 -25.79 35.12 -29.16
C ILE A 10 -24.49 34.31 -29.26
N ILE A 11 -23.64 34.61 -30.24
CA ILE A 11 -22.34 33.95 -30.42
C ILE A 11 -21.42 34.18 -29.22
N THR A 12 -21.35 35.41 -28.68
CA THR A 12 -20.51 35.68 -27.50
C THR A 12 -21.01 34.96 -26.25
N ILE A 13 -22.32 34.86 -26.04
CA ILE A 13 -22.90 34.09 -24.93
C ILE A 13 -22.53 32.61 -25.05
N ILE A 14 -22.67 32.02 -26.24
CA ILE A 14 -22.31 30.61 -26.48
C ILE A 14 -20.82 30.38 -26.20
N LEU A 15 -19.94 31.26 -26.69
CA LEU A 15 -18.50 31.16 -26.48
C LEU A 15 -18.12 31.20 -24.99
N ILE A 16 -18.72 32.11 -24.22
CA ILE A 16 -18.47 32.23 -22.77
C ILE A 16 -18.97 30.98 -22.02
N THR A 17 -20.14 30.44 -22.38
CA THR A 17 -20.64 29.22 -21.74
C THR A 17 -19.76 28.01 -21.99
N LEU A 18 -19.23 27.85 -23.21
CA LEU A 18 -18.28 26.81 -23.57
C LEU A 18 -16.98 26.91 -22.77
N LEU A 19 -16.48 28.13 -22.59
CA LEU A 19 -15.25 28.42 -21.84
C LEU A 19 -15.40 28.05 -20.36
N ILE A 20 -16.55 28.36 -19.76
CA ILE A 20 -16.87 28.00 -18.37
C ILE A 20 -16.95 26.48 -18.18
N ILE A 21 -17.61 25.76 -19.10
CA ILE A 21 -17.71 24.29 -19.05
C ILE A 21 -16.31 23.67 -19.16
N PHE A 22 -15.46 24.20 -20.05
CA PHE A 22 -14.09 23.72 -20.23
C PHE A 22 -13.24 23.95 -18.97
N CYS A 23 -13.35 25.11 -18.33
CA CYS A 23 -12.65 25.40 -17.07
C CYS A 23 -13.08 24.48 -15.91
N LEU A 24 -14.35 24.06 -15.88
CA LEU A 24 -14.87 23.13 -14.87
C LEU A 24 -14.49 21.66 -15.14
N SER A 25 -14.04 21.33 -16.36
CA SER A 25 -13.71 19.96 -16.80
C SER A 25 -12.32 19.47 -16.36
N SER A 26 -11.45 20.37 -15.88
CA SER A 26 -10.02 20.06 -15.67
C SER A 26 -9.68 19.44 -14.30
N CYS A 27 -10.68 19.04 -13.51
CA CYS A 27 -10.46 18.45 -12.18
C CYS A 27 -10.15 16.94 -12.29
N LYS A 28 -8.95 16.58 -12.76
CA LYS A 28 -8.46 15.19 -12.68
C LYS A 28 -7.94 14.88 -11.27
N THR A 29 -8.48 13.85 -10.63
CA THR A 29 -7.94 13.28 -9.39
C THR A 29 -6.67 12.51 -9.72
N HIS A 30 -5.53 13.05 -9.30
CA HIS A 30 -4.22 12.44 -9.52
C HIS A 30 -4.00 11.28 -8.53
N THR A 31 -4.16 10.04 -9.01
CA THR A 31 -3.88 8.82 -8.23
C THR A 31 -2.42 8.43 -8.44
N LEU A 32 -1.58 8.56 -7.41
CA LEU A 32 -0.21 8.08 -7.41
C LEU A 32 -0.19 6.64 -6.90
N TYR A 33 0.28 5.70 -7.70
CA TYR A 33 0.54 4.33 -7.27
C TYR A 33 2.01 4.21 -6.88
N VAL A 34 2.29 4.00 -5.59
CA VAL A 34 3.65 3.72 -5.10
C VAL A 34 3.85 2.20 -5.09
N PRO A 35 4.82 1.65 -5.85
CA PRO A 35 5.11 0.23 -5.81
C PRO A 35 5.73 -0.15 -4.46
N VAL A 36 5.16 -1.15 -3.79
CA VAL A 36 5.69 -1.70 -2.53
C VAL A 36 6.71 -2.78 -2.86
N GLU A 37 7.95 -2.59 -2.44
CA GLU A 37 9.01 -3.59 -2.61
C GLU A 37 8.82 -4.75 -1.61
N SER A 38 8.58 -5.95 -2.13
CA SER A 38 8.51 -7.17 -1.30
C SER A 38 9.92 -7.67 -1.01
N ILE A 39 10.34 -7.59 0.26
CA ILE A 39 11.62 -8.17 0.69
C ILE A 39 11.50 -9.70 0.69
N LYS A 40 12.24 -10.37 -0.20
CA LYS A 40 12.36 -11.84 -0.21
C LYS A 40 13.63 -12.24 0.53
N THR A 41 13.49 -12.87 1.68
CA THR A 41 14.62 -13.48 2.39
C THR A 41 14.81 -14.92 1.89
N GLU A 42 15.84 -15.14 1.08
CA GLU A 42 16.24 -16.49 0.66
C GLU A 42 17.18 -17.12 1.69
N TYR A 43 16.83 -18.30 2.19
CA TYR A 43 17.65 -19.06 3.14
C TYR A 43 18.86 -19.66 2.43
N LYS A 44 20.07 -19.37 2.93
CA LYS A 44 21.33 -19.95 2.44
C LYS A 44 21.94 -20.84 3.50
N ASP A 45 21.87 -22.15 3.28
CA ASP A 45 22.44 -23.12 4.19
C ASP A 45 23.98 -23.13 4.08
N ARG A 46 24.67 -23.19 5.21
CA ARG A 46 26.14 -23.29 5.28
C ARG A 46 26.47 -24.56 6.04
N ILE A 47 26.83 -25.62 5.30
CA ILE A 47 27.32 -26.86 5.91
C ILE A 47 28.77 -26.63 6.35
N LEU A 48 28.95 -26.28 7.63
CA LEU A 48 30.25 -26.31 8.30
C LEU A 48 30.48 -27.75 8.77
N HIS A 49 31.61 -28.33 8.37
CA HIS A 49 32.00 -29.68 8.75
C HIS A 49 32.70 -29.62 10.11
N ASP A 50 32.02 -30.04 11.18
CA ASP A 50 32.63 -30.08 12.51
C ASP A 50 33.51 -31.33 12.67
N SER A 51 34.72 -31.12 13.19
CA SER A 51 35.70 -32.18 13.39
C SER A 51 35.23 -33.19 14.46
N VAL A 52 35.13 -34.46 14.07
CA VAL A 52 34.82 -35.56 14.99
C VAL A 52 36.06 -35.90 15.83
N TYR A 53 36.07 -35.49 17.10
CA TYR A 53 37.09 -35.93 18.06
C TYR A 53 36.82 -37.39 18.46
N ARG A 54 37.61 -38.32 17.94
CA ARG A 54 37.62 -39.72 18.40
C ARG A 54 38.66 -39.90 19.49
N TYR A 55 38.21 -40.13 20.72
CA TYR A 55 39.03 -40.66 21.80
C TYR A 55 38.76 -42.16 21.97
N ASP A 56 39.75 -42.99 21.67
CA ASP A 56 39.73 -44.42 21.99
C ASP A 56 40.43 -44.62 23.34
N SER A 57 39.67 -44.77 24.43
CA SER A 57 40.24 -45.04 25.75
C SER A 57 40.57 -46.52 25.91
N VAL A 58 41.87 -46.85 25.87
CA VAL A 58 42.38 -48.19 26.16
C VAL A 58 43.02 -48.16 27.54
N LEU A 59 42.54 -49.01 28.47
CA LEU A 59 43.13 -49.18 29.79
C LEU A 59 43.97 -50.47 29.80
N VAL A 60 45.25 -50.32 30.13
CA VAL A 60 46.18 -51.44 30.30
C VAL A 60 46.59 -51.51 31.76
N LYS A 61 46.39 -52.66 32.41
CA LYS A 61 46.75 -52.90 33.81
C LYS A 61 47.65 -54.12 33.93
N LEU A 62 48.75 -53.98 34.65
CA LEU A 62 49.71 -55.06 34.92
C LEU A 62 49.52 -55.62 36.34
N LYS A 63 49.53 -56.94 36.50
CA LYS A 63 49.56 -57.61 37.82
C LYS A 63 50.47 -58.84 37.75
N GLY A 64 51.70 -58.68 38.26
CA GLY A 64 52.73 -59.72 38.15
C GLY A 64 53.02 -60.02 36.68
N ASP A 65 53.07 -61.31 36.32
CA ASP A 65 53.33 -61.77 34.95
C ASP A 65 52.12 -61.67 34.01
N THR A 66 50.97 -61.18 34.50
CA THR A 66 49.72 -61.11 33.72
C THR A 66 49.38 -59.67 33.31
N VAL A 67 49.03 -59.49 32.04
CA VAL A 67 48.56 -58.22 31.45
C VAL A 67 47.04 -58.26 31.27
N PHE A 68 46.33 -57.30 31.85
CA PHE A 68 44.90 -57.09 31.64
C PHE A 68 44.66 -55.95 30.65
N PHE A 69 43.94 -56.25 29.57
CA PHE A 69 43.62 -55.30 28.51
C PHE A 69 42.12 -55.04 28.50
N GLU A 70 41.71 -53.82 28.87
CA GLU A 70 40.31 -53.39 28.83
C GLU A 70 40.13 -52.31 27.77
N LYS A 71 39.43 -52.66 26.69
CA LYS A 71 39.07 -51.74 25.61
C LYS A 71 37.65 -51.27 25.81
N TYR A 72 37.48 -50.01 26.21
CA TYR A 72 36.15 -49.39 26.27
C TYR A 72 35.92 -48.55 25.01
N LYS A 73 34.84 -48.83 24.29
CA LYS A 73 34.43 -48.05 23.12
C LYS A 73 33.21 -47.22 23.49
N TYR A 74 33.42 -45.98 23.93
CA TYR A 74 32.34 -45.02 24.09
C TYR A 74 32.08 -44.33 22.76
N LEU A 75 31.14 -44.87 21.97
CA LEU A 75 30.54 -44.12 20.87
C LEU A 75 29.51 -43.16 21.48
N TYR A 76 29.93 -41.98 21.90
CA TYR A 76 29.00 -40.87 22.08
C TYR A 76 28.53 -40.46 20.68
N ARG A 77 27.48 -41.15 20.20
CA ARG A 77 26.71 -40.67 19.07
C ARG A 77 25.76 -39.65 19.66
N ASP A 78 26.25 -38.43 19.81
CA ASP A 78 25.42 -37.32 20.25
C ASP A 78 24.19 -37.26 19.35
N LYS A 79 23.05 -37.58 19.97
CA LYS A 79 21.74 -37.71 19.33
C LYS A 79 21.06 -36.35 19.20
N PHE A 80 21.83 -35.27 19.26
CA PHE A 80 21.38 -33.92 18.91
C PHE A 80 21.38 -33.78 17.39
N VAL A 81 20.62 -34.66 16.71
CA VAL A 81 20.40 -34.59 15.24
C VAL A 81 19.58 -33.34 14.88
N ARG A 82 18.93 -32.75 15.87
CA ARG A 82 18.26 -31.47 15.74
C ARG A 82 18.74 -30.62 16.89
N ASP A 83 19.61 -29.67 16.57
CA ASP A 83 19.73 -28.48 17.38
C ASP A 83 18.31 -27.96 17.57
N SER A 84 17.81 -28.02 18.81
CA SER A 84 16.68 -27.20 19.19
C SER A 84 17.20 -25.77 19.20
N ILE A 85 17.40 -25.21 18.02
CA ILE A 85 17.47 -23.77 17.86
C ILE A 85 16.11 -23.33 18.35
N PHE A 86 16.05 -22.79 19.56
CA PHE A 86 14.92 -21.97 19.98
C PHE A 86 14.97 -20.75 19.07
N MET A 87 14.51 -20.93 17.83
CA MET A 87 14.24 -19.83 16.94
C MET A 87 13.01 -19.20 17.55
N THR A 88 13.25 -18.25 18.45
CA THR A 88 12.22 -17.37 18.94
C THR A 88 11.71 -16.69 17.70
N ASP A 89 10.59 -17.18 17.16
CA ASP A 89 9.90 -16.51 16.07
C ASP A 89 9.72 -15.07 16.54
N SER A 90 10.46 -14.14 15.92
CA SER A 90 10.21 -12.74 16.14
C SER A 90 8.82 -12.52 15.56
N ILE A 91 7.82 -12.51 16.43
CA ILE A 91 6.45 -12.17 16.06
C ILE A 91 6.59 -10.76 15.51
N GLN A 92 6.59 -10.65 14.18
CA GLN A 92 6.70 -9.37 13.52
C GLN A 92 5.47 -8.59 13.95
N VAL A 93 5.68 -7.57 14.77
CA VAL A 93 4.61 -6.63 15.12
C VAL A 93 4.15 -6.06 13.78
N PRO A 94 2.87 -6.26 13.39
CA PRO A 94 2.40 -5.75 12.13
C PRO A 94 2.56 -4.24 12.17
N TYR A 95 3.41 -3.71 11.28
CA TYR A 95 3.51 -2.28 11.10
C TYR A 95 2.15 -1.79 10.60
N PRO A 96 1.65 -0.64 11.10
CA PRO A 96 0.42 -0.07 10.58
C PRO A 96 0.65 0.24 9.11
N ILE A 97 0.06 -0.59 8.24
CA ILE A 97 0.01 -0.32 6.81
C ILE A 97 -0.78 0.97 6.68
N HIS A 98 -0.17 1.99 6.09
CA HIS A 98 -0.90 3.16 5.62
C HIS A 98 -1.80 2.67 4.48
N VAL A 99 -2.96 2.13 4.85
CA VAL A 99 -4.03 1.84 3.90
C VAL A 99 -4.41 3.21 3.37
N GLU A 100 -3.98 3.52 2.15
CA GLU A 100 -4.40 4.71 1.43
C GLU A 100 -5.90 4.59 1.24
N LYS A 101 -6.62 5.09 2.23
CA LYS A 101 -8.07 5.06 2.27
C LYS A 101 -8.51 5.92 1.11
N GLU A 102 -9.12 5.30 0.11
CA GLU A 102 -9.74 6.01 -1.01
C GLU A 102 -10.57 7.15 -0.41
N VAL A 103 -10.13 8.38 -0.69
CA VAL A 103 -10.73 9.55 -0.08
C VAL A 103 -12.05 9.79 -0.83
N ASN A 104 -13.11 9.07 -0.42
CA ASN A 104 -14.47 9.31 -0.89
C ASN A 104 -15.04 10.60 -0.25
N ARG A 105 -14.24 11.66 -0.28
CA ARG A 105 -14.55 12.99 0.21
C ARG A 105 -14.11 13.97 -0.86
N LEU A 106 -15.05 14.81 -1.30
CA LEU A 106 -14.73 15.93 -2.17
C LEU A 106 -13.74 16.85 -1.47
N SER A 107 -12.76 17.36 -2.21
CA SER A 107 -11.89 18.43 -1.72
C SER A 107 -12.76 19.62 -1.28
N SER A 108 -12.32 20.35 -0.25
CA SER A 108 -13.03 21.54 0.24
C SER A 108 -13.31 22.53 -0.90
N PHE A 109 -12.39 22.64 -1.86
CA PHE A 109 -12.56 23.49 -3.04
C PHE A 109 -13.60 22.94 -4.03
N GLN A 110 -13.62 21.62 -4.28
CA GLN A 110 -14.65 20.99 -5.11
C GLN A 110 -16.04 21.14 -4.49
N SER A 111 -16.15 20.97 -3.17
CA SER A 111 -17.40 21.15 -2.44
C SER A 111 -17.93 22.59 -2.55
N PHE A 112 -17.02 23.57 -2.46
CA PHE A 112 -17.35 24.99 -2.67
C PHE A 112 -17.88 25.25 -4.09
N GLN A 113 -17.21 24.73 -5.12
CA GLN A 113 -17.66 24.88 -6.52
C GLN A 113 -19.07 24.29 -6.75
N VAL A 114 -19.33 23.10 -6.21
CA VAL A 114 -20.67 22.48 -6.29
C VAL A 114 -21.72 23.35 -5.61
N TRP A 115 -21.39 23.95 -4.48
CA TRP A 115 -22.32 24.83 -3.76
C TRP A 115 -22.62 26.11 -4.53
N CYS A 116 -21.60 26.77 -5.09
CA CYS A 116 -21.77 27.91 -5.99
C CYS A 116 -22.64 27.57 -7.20
N GLY A 117 -22.42 26.40 -7.81
CA GLY A 117 -23.24 25.92 -8.93
C GLY A 117 -24.71 25.74 -8.56
N ARG A 118 -25.01 25.18 -7.38
CA ARG A 118 -26.40 25.03 -6.89
C ARG A 118 -27.10 26.37 -6.69
N VAL A 119 -26.41 27.35 -6.10
CA VAL A 119 -26.95 28.71 -5.89
C VAL A 119 -27.24 29.37 -7.24
N LEU A 120 -26.32 29.28 -8.20
CA LEU A 120 -26.50 29.83 -9.54
C LEU A 120 -27.72 29.21 -10.25
N LEU A 121 -27.88 27.89 -10.15
CA LEU A 121 -28.99 27.16 -10.75
C LEU A 121 -30.34 27.64 -10.20
N LEU A 122 -30.45 27.82 -8.87
CA LEU A 122 -31.65 28.36 -8.23
C LEU A 122 -31.98 29.77 -8.70
N LEU A 123 -30.97 30.64 -8.86
CA LEU A 123 -31.16 31.99 -9.37
C LEU A 123 -31.67 31.99 -10.82
N ILE A 124 -31.13 31.13 -11.67
CA ILE A 124 -31.58 30.98 -13.06
C ILE A 124 -33.04 30.50 -13.11
N ILE A 125 -33.40 29.48 -12.33
CA ILE A 125 -34.79 28.98 -12.26
C ILE A 125 -35.73 30.09 -11.77
N GLY A 126 -35.35 30.82 -10.71
CA GLY A 126 -36.13 31.92 -10.18
C GLY A 126 -36.34 33.03 -11.21
N TRP A 127 -35.29 33.41 -11.93
CA TRP A 127 -35.35 34.43 -12.98
C TRP A 127 -36.24 33.99 -14.16
N VAL A 128 -36.09 32.74 -14.62
CA VAL A 128 -36.93 32.17 -15.67
C VAL A 128 -38.39 32.14 -15.24
N GLY A 129 -38.67 31.69 -14.01
CA GLY A 129 -40.03 31.66 -13.45
C GLY A 129 -40.67 33.04 -13.41
N VAL A 130 -39.94 34.05 -12.90
CA VAL A 130 -40.42 35.46 -12.90
C VAL A 130 -40.63 35.97 -14.32
N SER A 131 -39.73 35.67 -15.25
CA SER A 131 -39.87 36.09 -16.65
C SER A 131 -41.09 35.47 -17.33
N TRP A 132 -41.42 34.21 -16.99
CA TRP A 132 -42.56 33.49 -17.53
C TRP A 132 -43.88 34.03 -16.96
N VAL A 133 -43.93 34.30 -15.66
CA VAL A 133 -45.10 34.93 -15.02
C VAL A 133 -45.36 36.32 -15.60
N ARG A 134 -44.32 37.15 -15.79
CA ARG A 134 -44.47 38.45 -16.46
C ARG A 134 -45.04 38.29 -17.86
N LYS A 135 -44.51 37.38 -18.69
CA LYS A 135 -45.04 37.16 -20.06
C LYS A 135 -46.48 36.63 -20.10
N LYS A 136 -46.94 35.99 -19.02
CA LYS A 136 -48.27 35.37 -18.96
C LYS A 136 -49.36 36.33 -18.43
N PHE A 137 -48.98 37.26 -17.56
CA PHE A 137 -49.92 38.17 -16.88
C PHE A 137 -49.79 39.65 -17.26
N LEU A 138 -48.69 40.04 -17.93
CA LEU A 138 -48.41 41.38 -18.48
C LEU A 138 -48.33 41.27 -20.01
#